data_AF-A0A2K9P2H8-F1
#
_entry.id   AF-A0A2K9P2H8-F1
#
_cell.length_a   1.000
_cell.length_b   1.000
_cell.length_c   1.000
_cell.angle_alpha   90.00
_cell.angle_beta   90.00
_cell.angle_gamma   90.00
#
_symmetry.space_group_name_H-M   'P 1'
#
loop_
_entity.id
_entity.type
_entity.pdbx_description
1 polymer ?
#
loop_
_entity_poly.entity_id
_entity_poly.type
_entity_poly.pdbx_seq_one_letter_code
_entity_poly.pdbx_strand_id
1 'polypeptide(L)'
;MKKVLTVILIIIFSLSFNLVVFSYGTPLILVKYVDSSIYLTEYFDEGKELEISVSNIDEVCSLLIVSYDINDCLINCIVKENINSDCLEKYLPPNNTDMIKVFIWDNKNNISPKCVGNTLYKSINYEKPIGNGTDESPYKVTSVAELSYLREEPGAAYILANNIDLSDVRWNPFFFCGKLDGLNNSITGIKVADNAHNSGLFSKFENRTRNEGLIDVPLDSYIKNLNVEILDSGSSAVFSGGIAGELGFYMPLIENCSVKGNITARSKQQGVKACAGGIAGISPNTNINMCSSTANIASYGIDRAVSGGIVGEFQENPAIHFYASINNCSASGQIFSKCSNLESGDIVASGGICGYFYGNFNYIENCISNTQLYSDKSAGGIVGEAIDNEAFNRIENCIDNSVVVKY
;
A
#
# COMPACT_ATOMS: atom_id res chain seq x y z
N MET A 1 26.36 -28.34 -36.69
CA MET A 1 26.97 -26.99 -36.62
C MET A 1 25.94 -26.03 -36.04
N LYS A 2 26.29 -25.39 -34.91
CA LYS A 2 25.86 -24.08 -34.35
C LYS A 2 24.96 -23.22 -35.27
N LYS A 3 23.91 -22.48 -34.84
CA LYS A 3 23.64 -21.63 -33.63
C LYS A 3 22.13 -21.24 -33.66
N VAL A 4 21.39 -21.30 -32.55
CA VAL A 4 20.98 -20.17 -31.65
C VAL A 4 20.17 -19.05 -32.32
N LEU A 5 18.88 -18.87 -31.96
CA LEU A 5 18.39 -17.65 -31.30
C LEU A 5 16.97 -17.84 -30.69
N THR A 6 16.90 -17.46 -29.43
CA THR A 6 15.77 -17.40 -28.48
C THR A 6 14.74 -16.32 -28.84
N VAL A 7 13.45 -16.65 -28.79
CA VAL A 7 12.36 -15.71 -28.43
C VAL A 7 11.30 -16.50 -27.66
N ILE A 8 11.31 -16.40 -26.33
CA ILE A 8 10.20 -16.81 -25.48
C ILE A 8 9.38 -15.55 -25.18
N LEU A 9 8.16 -15.54 -25.70
CA LEU A 9 7.17 -14.51 -25.46
C LEU A 9 6.61 -14.69 -24.04
N ILE A 10 6.86 -13.70 -23.18
CA ILE A 10 6.28 -13.59 -21.84
C ILE A 10 4.87 -13.03 -22.00
N ILE A 11 3.86 -13.84 -21.66
CA ILE A 11 2.50 -13.35 -21.40
C ILE A 11 2.30 -13.39 -19.88
N ILE A 12 2.13 -12.21 -19.32
CA ILE A 12 1.83 -11.94 -17.92
C ILE A 12 0.37 -12.31 -17.68
N PHE A 13 0.12 -13.26 -16.78
CA PHE A 13 -1.14 -13.38 -16.05
C PHE A 13 -0.84 -13.65 -14.58
N SER A 14 -1.53 -12.88 -13.74
CA SER A 14 -1.48 -12.85 -12.29
C SER A 14 -1.51 -14.25 -11.67
N LEU A 15 -0.43 -14.59 -10.96
CA LEU A 15 -0.43 -15.64 -9.96
C LEU A 15 0.46 -15.17 -8.81
N SER A 16 -0.18 -14.93 -7.68
CA SER A 16 0.44 -14.89 -6.36
C SER A 16 1.05 -16.27 -6.07
N PHE A 17 2.24 -16.50 -6.59
CA PHE A 17 3.15 -17.51 -6.08
C PHE A 17 4.42 -16.81 -5.67
N ASN A 18 4.67 -16.79 -4.37
CA ASN A 18 6.01 -16.65 -3.78
C ASN A 18 6.86 -17.85 -4.24
N LEU A 19 7.23 -17.88 -5.52
CA LEU A 19 8.31 -18.72 -5.99
C LEU A 19 9.58 -17.89 -5.84
N VAL A 20 10.24 -18.04 -4.69
CA VAL A 20 11.64 -17.67 -4.56
C VAL A 20 12.37 -18.49 -5.62
N VAL A 21 12.76 -17.86 -6.72
CA VAL A 21 13.67 -18.48 -7.69
C VAL A 21 15.01 -18.59 -6.98
N PHE A 22 15.28 -19.75 -6.40
CA PHE A 22 16.52 -20.04 -5.71
C PHE A 22 17.66 -20.04 -6.71
N SER A 23 18.43 -18.97 -6.71
CA SER A 23 19.79 -18.98 -7.22
C SER A 23 20.62 -19.89 -6.29
N TYR A 24 21.18 -20.97 -6.85
CA TYR A 24 22.10 -21.84 -6.12
C TYR A 24 23.27 -21.00 -5.59
N GLY A 25 23.43 -20.93 -4.25
CA GLY A 25 24.55 -20.24 -3.61
C GLY A 25 24.24 -18.86 -3.01
N THR A 26 22.99 -18.37 -3.04
CA THR A 26 22.64 -17.12 -2.34
C THR A 26 22.37 -17.38 -0.85
N PRO A 27 23.02 -16.65 0.08
CA PRO A 27 22.75 -16.75 1.52
C PRO A 27 21.27 -16.57 1.83
N LEU A 28 20.74 -17.41 2.72
CA LEU A 28 19.32 -17.44 3.05
C LEU A 28 19.13 -17.51 4.56
N ILE A 29 18.16 -16.74 5.05
CA ILE A 29 17.68 -16.76 6.43
C ILE A 29 16.25 -17.28 6.41
N LEU A 30 15.95 -18.29 7.21
CA LEU A 30 14.61 -18.81 7.41
C LEU A 30 14.23 -18.68 8.88
N VAL A 31 12.98 -18.28 9.14
CA VAL A 31 12.44 -18.13 10.48
C VAL A 31 11.16 -18.96 10.58
N LYS A 32 10.98 -19.71 11.66
CA LYS A 32 9.74 -20.45 11.97
C LYS A 32 9.53 -20.47 13.49
N TYR A 33 8.39 -20.96 13.98
CA TYR A 33 8.29 -21.30 15.40
C TYR A 33 9.03 -22.60 15.69
N VAL A 34 9.58 -22.73 16.90
CA VAL A 34 10.31 -23.94 17.35
C VAL A 34 9.44 -25.20 17.26
N ASP A 35 8.13 -25.07 17.44
CA ASP A 35 7.13 -26.15 17.42
C ASP A 35 6.36 -26.24 16.09
N SER A 36 6.80 -25.53 15.05
CA SER A 36 6.13 -25.48 13.75
C SER A 36 7.05 -25.92 12.61
N SER A 37 6.45 -26.44 11.54
CA SER A 37 7.12 -26.68 10.25
C SER A 37 6.91 -25.54 9.25
N ILE A 38 6.12 -24.53 9.61
CA ILE A 38 5.74 -23.41 8.75
C ILE A 38 6.69 -22.24 8.98
N TYR A 39 7.33 -21.78 7.90
CA TYR A 39 8.18 -20.59 7.93
C TYR A 39 7.35 -19.31 7.99
N LEU A 40 7.79 -18.38 8.83
CA LEU A 40 7.23 -17.05 8.96
C LEU A 40 7.77 -16.17 7.84
N THR A 41 6.84 -15.56 7.10
CA THR A 41 7.18 -14.62 6.02
C THR A 41 6.91 -13.18 6.39
N GLU A 42 5.99 -12.94 7.33
CA GLU A 42 5.51 -11.59 7.63
C GLU A 42 5.16 -11.36 9.10
N TYR A 43 4.68 -12.37 9.84
CA TYR A 43 4.19 -12.18 11.20
C TYR A 43 4.81 -13.14 12.21
N PHE A 44 4.85 -12.70 13.47
CA PHE A 44 5.09 -13.54 14.63
C PHE A 44 4.06 -13.25 15.73
N ASP A 45 3.75 -14.26 16.54
CA ASP A 45 2.87 -14.15 17.69
C ASP A 45 3.67 -13.83 18.93
N GLU A 46 3.16 -12.91 19.74
CA GLU A 46 3.76 -12.55 21.01
C GLU A 46 3.90 -13.77 21.94
N GLY A 47 5.06 -13.88 22.59
CA GLY A 47 5.37 -14.97 23.52
C GLY A 47 5.73 -16.30 22.87
N LYS A 48 5.81 -16.41 21.54
CA LYS A 48 6.30 -17.62 20.86
C LYS A 48 7.80 -17.56 20.57
N GLU A 49 8.48 -18.67 20.80
CA GLU A 49 9.91 -18.82 20.50
C GLU A 49 10.12 -19.11 19.00
N LEU A 50 11.03 -18.36 18.40
CA LEU A 50 11.43 -18.47 17.00
C LEU A 50 12.66 -19.37 16.86
N GLU A 51 12.72 -20.13 15.78
CA GLU A 51 13.88 -20.84 15.29
C GLU A 51 14.36 -20.17 14.00
N ILE A 52 15.59 -19.70 13.99
CA ILE A 52 16.22 -18.96 12.90
C ILE A 52 17.35 -19.82 12.34
N SER A 53 17.23 -20.23 11.08
CA SER A 53 18.27 -20.98 10.38
C SER A 53 18.91 -20.17 9.27
N VAL A 54 20.20 -20.39 9.08
CA VAL A 54 21.01 -19.78 8.02
C VAL A 54 21.53 -20.87 7.10
N SER A 55 21.49 -20.63 5.80
CA SER A 55 22.05 -21.54 4.80
C SER A 55 22.76 -20.79 3.68
N ASN A 56 23.54 -21.51 2.88
CA ASN A 56 24.28 -20.99 1.71
C ASN A 56 25.25 -19.85 2.04
N ILE A 57 25.96 -19.96 3.17
CA ILE A 57 27.12 -19.12 3.48
C ILE A 57 28.42 -19.93 3.39
N ASP A 58 29.40 -19.35 2.74
CA ASP A 58 30.70 -19.90 2.35
C ASP A 58 31.88 -19.29 3.12
N GLU A 59 31.61 -18.24 3.87
CA GLU A 59 32.59 -17.45 4.64
C GLU A 59 32.11 -17.25 6.07
N VAL A 60 33.03 -16.87 6.96
CA VAL A 60 32.72 -16.53 8.35
C VAL A 60 31.82 -15.30 8.38
N CYS A 61 30.59 -15.47 8.85
CA CYS A 61 29.62 -14.39 8.96
C CYS A 61 29.17 -14.18 10.42
N SER A 62 28.40 -13.12 10.65
CA SER A 62 27.66 -12.86 11.89
C SER A 62 26.17 -12.82 11.60
N LEU A 63 25.37 -13.43 12.48
CA LEU A 63 23.91 -13.32 12.50
C LEU A 63 23.52 -12.20 13.48
N LEU A 64 22.69 -11.27 13.01
CA LEU A 64 22.08 -10.24 13.85
C LEU A 64 20.58 -10.46 13.89
N ILE A 65 20.02 -10.53 15.10
CA ILE A 65 18.57 -10.61 15.33
C ILE A 65 18.17 -9.36 16.10
N VAL A 66 17.36 -8.51 15.49
CA VAL A 66 17.11 -7.16 15.99
C VAL A 66 15.61 -6.96 16.18
N SER A 67 15.22 -6.59 17.41
CA SER A 67 13.84 -6.29 17.79
C SER A 67 13.63 -4.79 17.95
N TYR A 68 12.50 -4.30 17.44
CA TYR A 68 12.08 -2.91 17.49
C TYR A 68 10.66 -2.78 18.03
N ASP A 69 10.35 -1.62 18.61
CA ASP A 69 9.01 -1.26 19.08
C ASP A 69 8.17 -0.59 17.96
N ILE A 70 6.93 -0.24 18.28
CA ILE A 70 5.99 0.47 17.41
C ILE A 70 6.45 1.87 16.94
N ASN A 71 7.56 2.39 17.44
CA ASN A 71 8.15 3.65 17.02
C ASN A 71 9.52 3.45 16.35
N ASP A 72 9.81 2.21 15.92
CA ASP A 72 11.08 1.79 15.31
C ASP A 72 12.30 2.01 16.21
N CYS A 73 12.08 2.10 17.53
CA CYS A 73 13.17 2.18 18.51
C CYS A 73 13.72 0.78 18.77
N LEU A 74 15.05 0.67 18.79
CA LEU A 74 15.75 -0.58 19.08
C LEU A 74 15.43 -1.04 20.51
N ILE A 75 14.85 -2.23 20.65
CA ILE A 75 14.59 -2.87 21.94
C ILE A 75 15.73 -3.82 22.29
N ASN A 76 16.15 -4.65 21.33
CA ASN A 76 17.13 -5.71 21.55
C ASN A 76 17.90 -6.01 20.28
N CYS A 77 19.17 -6.38 20.42
CA CYS A 77 20.02 -6.83 19.32
C CYS A 77 20.90 -7.98 19.81
N ILE A 78 20.67 -9.18 19.26
CA ILE A 78 21.53 -10.34 19.47
C ILE A 78 22.51 -10.43 18.30
N VAL A 79 23.78 -10.60 18.62
CA VAL A 79 24.84 -10.82 17.63
C VAL A 79 25.48 -12.18 17.89
N LYS A 80 25.42 -13.07 16.90
CA LYS A 80 26.13 -14.35 16.90
C LYS A 80 27.25 -14.30 15.89
N GLU A 81 28.48 -14.25 16.38
CA GLU A 81 29.66 -14.22 15.51
C GLU A 81 30.07 -15.62 15.06
N ASN A 82 30.81 -15.68 13.95
CA ASN A 82 31.40 -16.89 13.39
C ASN A 82 30.39 -17.99 13.04
N ILE A 83 29.25 -17.60 12.45
CA ILE A 83 28.23 -18.54 11.98
C ILE A 83 28.63 -19.19 10.65
N ASN A 84 28.11 -20.39 10.40
CA ASN A 84 28.22 -21.15 9.16
C ASN A 84 26.83 -21.60 8.65
N SER A 85 26.78 -22.36 7.55
CA SER A 85 25.52 -22.84 6.94
C SER A 85 24.73 -23.84 7.80
N ASP A 86 25.24 -24.24 8.97
CA ASP A 86 24.54 -25.10 9.93
C ASP A 86 24.01 -24.30 11.13
N CYS A 87 24.07 -22.96 11.07
CA CYS A 87 23.63 -22.11 12.16
C CYS A 87 22.12 -22.22 12.38
N LEU A 88 21.76 -22.52 13.63
CA LEU A 88 20.41 -22.56 14.15
C LEU A 88 20.37 -21.80 15.48
N GLU A 89 19.61 -20.72 15.53
CA GLU A 89 19.48 -19.89 16.72
C GLU A 89 18.02 -19.87 17.19
N LYS A 90 17.81 -20.01 18.50
CA LYS A 90 16.50 -19.85 19.12
C LYS A 90 16.37 -18.45 19.66
N TYR A 91 15.22 -17.83 19.43
CA TYR A 91 14.98 -16.46 19.84
C TYR A 91 13.57 -16.29 20.38
N LEU A 92 13.47 -15.89 21.65
CA LEU A 92 12.22 -15.41 22.22
C LEU A 92 12.23 -13.87 22.15
N PRO A 93 11.36 -13.25 21.32
CA PRO A 93 11.28 -11.80 21.25
C PRO A 93 10.91 -11.21 22.62
N PRO A 94 11.56 -10.13 23.09
CA PRO A 94 11.16 -9.43 24.30
C PRO A 94 9.70 -8.99 24.26
N ASN A 95 9.04 -9.00 25.42
CA ASN A 95 7.70 -8.41 25.60
C ASN A 95 7.75 -6.94 25.16
N ASN A 96 6.84 -6.50 24.26
CA ASN A 96 6.83 -5.21 23.54
C ASN A 96 7.53 -5.16 22.18
N THR A 97 8.06 -6.28 21.66
CA THR A 97 8.55 -6.33 20.28
C THR A 97 7.37 -6.19 19.31
N ASP A 98 7.44 -5.24 18.39
CA ASP A 98 6.48 -5.07 17.30
C ASP A 98 7.06 -5.45 15.93
N MET A 99 8.39 -5.43 15.80
CA MET A 99 9.08 -5.77 14.57
C MET A 99 10.39 -6.51 14.85
N ILE A 100 10.69 -7.53 14.04
CA ILE A 100 11.96 -8.28 14.06
C ILE A 100 12.59 -8.20 12.67
N LYS A 101 13.87 -7.84 12.63
CA LYS A 101 14.71 -7.91 11.42
C LYS A 101 15.91 -8.79 11.70
N VAL A 102 16.22 -9.67 10.74
CA VAL A 102 17.34 -10.62 10.84
C VAL A 102 18.31 -10.36 9.69
N PHE A 103 19.61 -10.30 9.99
CA PHE A 103 20.65 -9.98 9.03
C PHE A 103 21.82 -10.96 9.12
N ILE A 104 22.44 -11.22 7.98
CA ILE A 104 23.76 -11.84 7.91
C ILE A 104 24.76 -10.78 7.46
N TRP A 105 25.88 -10.70 8.17
CA TRP A 105 26.98 -9.79 7.88
C TRP A 105 28.30 -10.55 7.75
N ASP A 106 29.05 -10.35 6.68
CA ASP A 106 30.36 -10.98 6.44
C ASP A 106 31.52 -10.22 7.11
N ASN A 107 31.50 -8.88 7.04
CA ASN A 107 32.53 -8.02 7.62
C ASN A 107 31.88 -6.78 8.24
N LYS A 108 32.10 -6.55 9.54
CA LYS A 108 31.55 -5.39 10.29
C LYS A 108 31.88 -4.02 9.67
N ASN A 109 32.86 -3.94 8.77
CA ASN A 109 33.22 -2.73 8.05
C ASN A 109 32.42 -2.49 6.75
N ASN A 110 31.67 -3.48 6.27
CA ASN A 110 30.74 -3.29 5.15
C ASN A 110 29.57 -2.40 5.63
N ILE A 111 29.06 -1.56 4.72
CA ILE A 111 27.99 -0.60 5.03
C ILE A 111 26.60 -1.26 4.89
N SER A 112 26.51 -2.40 4.18
CA SER A 112 25.28 -3.15 3.93
C SER A 112 25.42 -4.62 4.33
N PRO A 113 24.33 -5.26 4.80
CA PRO A 113 24.33 -6.69 5.12
C PRO A 113 24.57 -7.55 3.88
N LYS A 114 25.20 -8.72 4.07
CA LYS A 114 25.36 -9.76 3.03
C LYS A 114 24.01 -10.39 2.67
N CYS A 115 23.11 -10.54 3.66
CA CYS A 115 21.73 -10.99 3.44
C CYS A 115 20.78 -10.41 4.49
N VAL A 116 19.55 -10.15 4.09
CA VAL A 116 18.46 -9.65 4.93
C VAL A 116 17.35 -10.69 4.90
N GLY A 117 16.92 -11.14 6.07
CA GLY A 117 15.77 -12.03 6.21
C GLY A 117 14.46 -11.26 6.04
N ASN A 118 13.35 -11.99 6.06
CA ASN A 118 12.04 -11.35 6.09
C ASN A 118 11.91 -10.46 7.34
N THR A 119 11.32 -9.28 7.17
CA THR A 119 10.90 -8.47 8.32
C THR A 119 9.62 -9.06 8.86
N LEU A 120 9.59 -9.38 10.15
CA LEU A 120 8.43 -9.95 10.83
C LEU A 120 7.78 -8.89 11.71
N TYR A 121 6.47 -8.76 11.65
CA TYR A 121 5.66 -7.88 12.48
C TYR A 121 4.85 -8.66 13.50
N LYS A 122 4.53 -8.05 14.63
CA LYS A 122 3.64 -8.65 15.62
C LYS A 122 2.26 -8.89 15.01
N SER A 123 1.72 -10.09 15.17
CA SER A 123 0.38 -10.43 14.72
C SER A 123 -0.69 -9.70 15.53
N ILE A 124 -1.80 -9.38 14.87
CA ILE A 124 -2.99 -8.80 15.50
C ILE A 124 -4.00 -9.92 15.69
N ASN A 125 -4.51 -10.07 16.90
CA ASN A 125 -5.62 -11.00 17.15
C ASN A 125 -6.92 -10.43 16.55
N TYR A 126 -7.68 -11.30 15.89
CA TYR A 126 -8.99 -10.97 15.35
C TYR A 126 -10.10 -11.30 16.35
N GLU A 127 -11.11 -10.44 16.42
CA GLU A 127 -12.34 -10.71 17.16
C GLU A 127 -13.53 -10.58 16.21
N LYS A 128 -14.39 -11.60 16.14
CA LYS A 128 -15.56 -11.55 15.27
C LYS A 128 -16.56 -10.50 15.81
N PRO A 129 -16.90 -9.45 15.06
CA PRO A 129 -17.83 -8.43 15.55
C PRO A 129 -19.26 -8.97 15.63
N ILE A 130 -20.11 -8.30 16.42
CA ILE A 130 -21.53 -8.63 16.51
C ILE A 130 -22.22 -8.31 15.17
N GLY A 131 -23.03 -9.24 14.68
CA GLY A 131 -23.73 -9.17 13.40
C GLY A 131 -23.55 -10.48 12.61
N ASN A 132 -23.96 -10.49 11.35
CA ASN A 132 -23.76 -11.63 10.45
C ASN A 132 -23.16 -11.22 9.10
N GLY A 133 -22.79 -9.93 8.94
CA GLY A 133 -22.14 -9.43 7.74
C GLY A 133 -23.05 -9.22 6.53
N THR A 134 -24.38 -9.30 6.68
CA THR A 134 -25.34 -8.93 5.62
C THR A 134 -25.74 -7.47 5.69
N ASP A 135 -26.41 -6.96 4.66
CA ASP A 135 -26.90 -5.57 4.65
C ASP A 135 -27.93 -5.30 5.76
N GLU A 136 -28.74 -6.30 6.13
CA GLU A 136 -29.75 -6.19 7.19
C GLU A 136 -29.16 -6.30 8.60
N SER A 137 -28.00 -6.95 8.74
CA SER A 137 -27.33 -7.14 10.02
C SER A 137 -25.80 -7.05 9.85
N PRO A 138 -25.28 -5.87 9.46
CA PRO A 138 -23.86 -5.68 9.22
C PRO A 138 -23.07 -5.95 10.50
N TYR A 139 -21.81 -6.35 10.35
CA TYR A 139 -20.90 -6.47 11.47
C TYR A 139 -20.64 -5.08 12.09
N LYS A 140 -20.84 -4.96 13.39
CA LYS A 140 -20.64 -3.73 14.15
C LYS A 140 -19.24 -3.70 14.76
N VAL A 141 -18.37 -2.86 14.22
CA VAL A 141 -16.96 -2.75 14.62
C VAL A 141 -16.78 -1.66 15.68
N THR A 142 -16.20 -2.03 16.82
CA THR A 142 -15.97 -1.17 17.99
C THR A 142 -14.52 -1.16 18.48
N SER A 143 -13.68 -2.10 18.01
CA SER A 143 -12.28 -2.26 18.42
C SER A 143 -11.33 -2.54 17.25
N VAL A 144 -10.01 -2.47 17.53
CA VAL A 144 -8.96 -2.83 16.57
C VAL A 144 -9.02 -4.30 16.18
N ALA A 145 -9.30 -5.20 17.13
CA ALA A 145 -9.41 -6.64 16.88
C ALA A 145 -10.59 -6.95 15.95
N GLU A 146 -11.72 -6.25 16.13
CA GLU A 146 -12.91 -6.34 15.28
C GLU A 146 -12.68 -5.72 13.89
N LEU A 147 -11.97 -4.59 13.80
CA LEU A 147 -11.57 -4.02 12.51
C LEU A 147 -10.64 -4.96 11.76
N SER A 148 -9.79 -5.69 12.48
CA SER A 148 -8.85 -6.63 11.88
C SER A 148 -9.57 -7.89 11.34
N TYR A 149 -10.75 -8.24 11.88
CA TYR A 149 -11.58 -9.35 11.39
C TYR A 149 -12.08 -9.16 9.95
N LEU A 150 -12.08 -7.93 9.42
CA LEU A 150 -12.41 -7.68 8.01
C LEU A 150 -11.56 -8.53 7.04
N ARG A 151 -10.37 -8.99 7.45
CA ARG A 151 -9.52 -9.91 6.67
C ARG A 151 -10.14 -11.29 6.49
N GLU A 152 -10.91 -11.76 7.47
CA GLU A 152 -11.54 -13.08 7.46
C GLU A 152 -12.75 -13.09 6.52
N GLU A 153 -13.52 -11.99 6.51
CA GLU A 153 -14.72 -11.84 5.67
C GLU A 153 -14.69 -10.52 4.85
N PRO A 154 -13.74 -10.35 3.91
CA PRO A 154 -13.49 -9.07 3.24
C PRO A 154 -14.60 -8.61 2.29
N GLY A 155 -15.61 -9.45 2.05
CA GLY A 155 -16.78 -9.14 1.22
C GLY A 155 -18.07 -8.91 2.01
N ALA A 156 -18.02 -8.87 3.35
CA ALA A 156 -19.18 -8.64 4.19
C ALA A 156 -19.52 -7.15 4.34
N ALA A 157 -20.66 -6.86 4.96
CA ALA A 157 -21.09 -5.51 5.33
C ALA A 157 -20.67 -5.17 6.77
N TYR A 158 -20.11 -3.98 6.94
CA TYR A 158 -19.55 -3.46 8.19
C TYR A 158 -20.03 -2.04 8.45
N ILE A 159 -20.28 -1.75 9.74
CA ILE A 159 -20.47 -0.40 10.24
C ILE A 159 -19.49 -0.13 11.39
N LEU A 160 -18.89 1.06 11.40
CA LEU A 160 -18.17 1.50 12.59
C LEU A 160 -19.15 2.03 13.64
N ALA A 161 -18.94 1.63 14.88
CA ALA A 161 -19.71 2.09 16.02
C ALA A 161 -18.91 2.91 17.02
N ASN A 162 -17.59 2.99 16.84
CA ASN A 162 -16.66 3.83 17.59
C ASN A 162 -15.58 4.35 16.64
N ASN A 163 -14.87 5.40 17.08
CA ASN A 163 -13.55 5.71 16.55
C ASN A 163 -12.58 4.58 16.92
N ILE A 164 -11.72 4.19 15.97
CA ILE A 164 -10.72 3.14 16.14
C ILE A 164 -9.32 3.77 16.04
N ASP A 165 -8.50 3.58 17.06
CA ASP A 165 -7.11 4.05 17.07
C ASP A 165 -6.16 2.88 16.82
N LEU A 166 -5.33 3.00 15.77
CA LEU A 166 -4.34 2.01 15.35
C LEU A 166 -2.90 2.41 15.73
N SER A 167 -2.70 3.42 16.59
CA SER A 167 -1.37 3.92 16.96
C SER A 167 -0.42 2.85 17.53
N ASP A 168 -1.00 1.84 18.19
CA ASP A 168 -0.31 0.77 18.89
C ASP A 168 -0.14 -0.49 18.03
N VAL A 169 -0.42 -0.39 16.73
CA VAL A 169 -0.41 -1.53 15.81
C VAL A 169 0.32 -1.17 14.51
N ARG A 170 1.21 -2.06 14.06
CA ARG A 170 1.71 -2.02 12.68
C ARG A 170 0.63 -2.57 11.76
N TRP A 171 0.03 -1.68 10.97
CA TRP A 171 -1.05 -2.05 10.09
C TRP A 171 -0.52 -2.68 8.81
N ASN A 172 -0.92 -3.91 8.50
CA ASN A 172 -0.69 -4.47 7.17
C ASN A 172 -1.94 -4.31 6.30
N PRO A 173 -1.95 -3.47 5.27
CA PRO A 173 -3.13 -3.29 4.42
C PRO A 173 -3.52 -4.61 3.73
N PHE A 174 -4.81 -4.84 3.52
CA PHE A 174 -5.33 -6.05 2.89
C PHE A 174 -6.39 -5.76 1.84
N PHE A 175 -6.71 -6.77 1.05
CA PHE A 175 -7.75 -6.69 0.03
C PHE A 175 -9.14 -6.61 0.66
N PHE A 176 -9.92 -5.61 0.27
CA PHE A 176 -11.30 -5.43 0.70
C PHE A 176 -12.24 -5.30 -0.51
N CYS A 177 -13.44 -5.82 -0.38
CA CYS A 177 -14.42 -5.91 -1.46
C CYS A 177 -15.86 -6.00 -0.93
N GLY A 178 -16.06 -5.42 0.25
CA GLY A 178 -17.32 -5.42 0.98
C GLY A 178 -17.83 -4.00 1.15
N LYS A 179 -18.70 -3.82 2.15
CA LYS A 179 -19.28 -2.53 2.47
C LYS A 179 -18.76 -2.05 3.81
N LEU A 180 -18.25 -0.83 3.88
CA LEU A 180 -17.83 -0.20 5.12
C LEU A 180 -18.48 1.19 5.23
N ASP A 181 -19.43 1.32 6.15
CA ASP A 181 -19.98 2.62 6.55
C ASP A 181 -19.30 3.06 7.85
N GLY A 182 -18.51 4.13 7.79
CA GLY A 182 -17.86 4.69 8.97
C GLY A 182 -18.86 5.35 9.93
N LEU A 183 -20.08 5.66 9.49
CA LEU A 183 -21.06 6.43 10.28
C LEU A 183 -20.45 7.71 10.90
N ASN A 184 -19.52 8.34 10.17
CA ASN A 184 -18.70 9.49 10.53
C ASN A 184 -17.67 9.24 11.67
N ASN A 185 -17.44 7.98 12.05
CA ASN A 185 -16.33 7.62 12.92
C ASN A 185 -14.99 7.69 12.16
N SER A 186 -13.91 7.65 12.94
CA SER A 186 -12.55 7.76 12.45
C SER A 186 -11.78 6.46 12.66
N ILE A 187 -10.88 6.15 11.72
CA ILE A 187 -9.79 5.19 11.92
C ILE A 187 -8.49 5.99 11.88
N THR A 188 -7.80 6.09 13.01
CA THR A 188 -6.64 6.97 13.18
C THR A 188 -5.37 6.21 13.53
N GLY A 189 -4.23 6.90 13.51
CA GLY A 189 -2.97 6.35 14.00
C GLY A 189 -2.33 5.31 13.08
N ILE A 190 -2.76 5.20 11.82
CA ILE A 190 -2.29 4.14 10.91
C ILE A 190 -0.81 4.30 10.61
N LYS A 191 -0.01 3.30 10.98
CA LYS A 191 1.39 3.13 10.58
C LYS A 191 1.51 1.84 9.77
N VAL A 192 1.67 1.97 8.46
CA VAL A 192 1.71 0.82 7.55
C VAL A 192 3.05 0.08 7.65
N ALA A 193 3.00 -1.24 7.62
CA ALA A 193 4.19 -2.10 7.61
C ALA A 193 5.11 -1.83 6.40
N ASP A 194 6.43 -1.88 6.60
CA ASP A 194 7.42 -1.50 5.58
C ASP A 194 7.40 -2.35 4.31
N ASN A 195 6.85 -3.56 4.37
CA ASN A 195 6.82 -4.52 3.26
C ASN A 195 5.56 -4.39 2.38
N ALA A 196 4.61 -3.52 2.74
CA ALA A 196 3.40 -3.34 1.96
C ALA A 196 3.72 -2.64 0.62
N HIS A 197 3.43 -3.32 -0.51
CA HIS A 197 3.55 -2.71 -1.84
C HIS A 197 2.46 -1.67 -2.08
N ASN A 198 1.27 -1.90 -1.52
CA ASN A 198 0.14 -0.99 -1.57
C ASN A 198 -0.21 -0.54 -0.14
N SER A 199 -0.24 0.76 0.10
CA SER A 199 -0.41 1.37 1.42
C SER A 199 -1.75 2.08 1.59
N GLY A 200 -2.29 2.03 2.81
CA GLY A 200 -3.54 2.65 3.22
C GLY A 200 -4.26 1.83 4.29
N LEU A 201 -5.54 2.14 4.53
CA LEU A 201 -6.39 1.24 5.30
C LEU A 201 -6.50 -0.14 4.61
N PHE A 202 -6.61 -0.14 3.28
CA PHE A 202 -6.65 -1.34 2.45
C PHE A 202 -5.49 -1.37 1.44
N SER A 203 -5.00 -2.56 1.09
CA SER A 203 -4.02 -2.69 0.00
C SER A 203 -4.71 -2.47 -1.34
N LYS A 204 -5.93 -3.00 -1.48
CA LYS A 204 -6.77 -2.84 -2.64
C LYS A 204 -8.24 -2.86 -2.26
N PHE A 205 -9.04 -2.01 -2.90
CA PHE A 205 -10.49 -1.99 -2.74
C PHE A 205 -11.20 -2.12 -4.09
N GLU A 206 -11.97 -3.18 -4.32
CA GLU A 206 -12.67 -3.39 -5.60
C GLU A 206 -14.00 -4.10 -5.43
N ASN A 207 -14.89 -3.96 -6.41
CA ASN A 207 -16.15 -4.71 -6.41
C ASN A 207 -15.87 -6.18 -6.75
N ARG A 208 -16.45 -7.11 -5.99
CA ARG A 208 -16.53 -8.52 -6.42
C ARG A 208 -17.48 -8.63 -7.60
N THR A 209 -17.23 -9.60 -8.48
CA THR A 209 -18.23 -10.04 -9.45
C THR A 209 -18.82 -11.36 -8.99
N ARG A 210 -20.14 -11.54 -9.16
CA ARG A 210 -20.74 -12.87 -9.17
C ARG A 210 -20.86 -13.32 -10.62
N ASN A 211 -20.40 -14.54 -10.87
CA ASN A 211 -20.58 -15.16 -12.16
C ASN A 211 -22.03 -15.68 -12.26
N GLU A 212 -22.88 -14.94 -12.97
CA GLU A 212 -24.24 -15.35 -13.30
C GLU A 212 -24.32 -15.77 -14.78
N GLY A 213 -23.52 -16.78 -15.16
CA GLY A 213 -23.51 -17.37 -16.50
C GLY A 213 -22.43 -16.78 -17.40
N LEU A 214 -22.79 -15.94 -18.38
CA LEU A 214 -21.85 -15.26 -19.29
C LEU A 214 -21.59 -13.80 -18.89
N ILE A 215 -22.21 -13.33 -17.80
CA ILE A 215 -22.15 -11.95 -17.34
C ILE A 215 -21.66 -11.95 -15.89
N ASP A 216 -20.60 -11.19 -15.65
CA ASP A 216 -20.15 -10.82 -14.32
C ASP A 216 -21.04 -9.69 -13.80
N VAL A 217 -21.78 -9.94 -12.72
CA VAL A 217 -22.60 -8.91 -12.07
C VAL A 217 -21.79 -8.32 -10.91
N PRO A 218 -21.47 -7.01 -10.93
CA PRO A 218 -20.77 -6.36 -9.84
C PRO A 218 -21.59 -6.42 -8.55
N LEU A 219 -20.92 -6.71 -7.45
CA LEU A 219 -21.46 -6.52 -6.12
C LEU A 219 -21.18 -5.09 -5.67
N ASP A 220 -22.23 -4.39 -5.27
CA ASP A 220 -22.15 -3.03 -4.74
C ASP A 220 -21.25 -3.00 -3.49
N SER A 221 -19.98 -2.62 -3.66
CA SER A 221 -19.04 -2.39 -2.56
C SER A 221 -18.87 -0.90 -2.38
N TYR A 222 -18.82 -0.45 -1.14
CA TYR A 222 -18.59 0.96 -0.84
C TYR A 222 -17.74 1.14 0.42
N ILE A 223 -17.03 2.26 0.46
CA ILE A 223 -16.46 2.83 1.68
C ILE A 223 -17.03 4.23 1.80
N LYS A 224 -17.77 4.51 2.88
CA LYS A 224 -18.40 5.83 3.05
C LYS A 224 -18.40 6.35 4.47
N ASN A 225 -18.59 7.66 4.61
CA ASN A 225 -18.74 8.35 5.90
C ASN A 225 -17.58 8.04 6.87
N LEU A 226 -16.34 8.05 6.38
CA LEU A 226 -15.18 7.58 7.12
C LEU A 226 -14.09 8.64 7.16
N ASN A 227 -13.55 8.90 8.36
CA ASN A 227 -12.37 9.75 8.52
C ASN A 227 -11.14 8.86 8.74
N VAL A 228 -10.03 9.14 8.05
CA VAL A 228 -8.80 8.34 8.14
C VAL A 228 -7.59 9.22 8.42
N GLU A 229 -6.72 8.77 9.32
CA GLU A 229 -5.42 9.39 9.58
C GLU A 229 -4.29 8.40 9.37
N ILE A 230 -3.43 8.70 8.39
CA ILE A 230 -2.19 7.96 8.11
C ILE A 230 -1.03 8.71 8.73
N LEU A 231 -0.32 8.07 9.66
CA LEU A 231 0.92 8.61 10.22
C LEU A 231 2.13 8.23 9.36
N ASP A 232 2.13 7.01 8.81
CA ASP A 232 3.18 6.48 7.93
C ASP A 232 2.62 5.49 6.91
N SER A 233 3.03 5.62 5.64
CA SER A 233 2.69 4.72 4.54
C SER A 233 3.61 3.50 4.41
N GLY A 234 4.68 3.40 5.21
CA GLY A 234 5.68 2.35 5.08
C GLY A 234 6.71 2.65 3.99
N SER A 235 7.89 2.03 4.09
CA SER A 235 9.04 2.41 3.25
C SER A 235 9.08 1.80 1.84
N SER A 236 8.29 0.76 1.55
CA SER A 236 8.29 0.07 0.24
C SER A 236 7.02 0.24 -0.58
N ALA A 237 6.08 1.07 -0.12
CA ALA A 237 4.81 1.25 -0.81
C ALA A 237 5.00 1.97 -2.15
N VAL A 238 4.67 1.32 -3.25
CA VAL A 238 4.71 1.90 -4.59
C VAL A 238 3.40 2.64 -4.90
N PHE A 239 2.28 2.15 -4.37
CA PHE A 239 0.98 2.82 -4.43
C PHE A 239 0.50 3.13 -3.02
N SER A 240 0.16 4.40 -2.75
CA SER A 240 -0.22 4.82 -1.40
C SER A 240 -1.45 5.72 -1.42
N GLY A 241 -2.45 5.35 -0.63
CA GLY A 241 -3.61 6.20 -0.35
C GLY A 241 -4.06 6.09 1.08
N GLY A 242 -4.89 7.03 1.56
CA GLY A 242 -5.47 6.93 2.89
C GLY A 242 -6.46 5.77 3.01
N ILE A 243 -7.34 5.64 2.02
CA ILE A 243 -8.33 4.56 1.99
C ILE A 243 -7.70 3.29 1.43
N ALA A 244 -7.06 3.37 0.26
CA ALA A 244 -6.39 2.22 -0.32
C ALA A 244 -5.19 2.59 -1.19
N GLY A 245 -4.22 1.68 -1.33
CA GLY A 245 -3.14 1.89 -2.29
C GLY A 245 -3.66 1.85 -3.73
N GLU A 246 -4.56 0.90 -4.02
CA GLU A 246 -5.20 0.72 -5.31
C GLU A 246 -6.73 0.60 -5.15
N LEU A 247 -7.47 1.36 -5.95
CA LEU A 247 -8.88 1.07 -6.19
C LEU A 247 -8.94 0.17 -7.41
N GLY A 248 -9.66 -0.94 -7.32
CA GLY A 248 -9.76 -1.91 -8.38
C GLY A 248 -10.99 -1.71 -9.25
N PHE A 249 -11.26 -2.72 -10.06
CA PHE A 249 -12.21 -2.63 -11.15
C PHE A 249 -13.67 -2.68 -10.69
N TYR A 250 -14.56 -2.47 -11.65
CA TYR A 250 -16.01 -2.61 -11.53
C TYR A 250 -16.70 -1.54 -10.67
N MET A 251 -16.17 -0.31 -10.63
CA MET A 251 -16.81 0.87 -10.04
C MET A 251 -17.13 0.75 -8.54
N PRO A 252 -16.16 0.44 -7.67
CA PRO A 252 -16.38 0.62 -6.24
C PRO A 252 -16.75 2.09 -5.94
N LEU A 253 -17.52 2.33 -4.88
CA LEU A 253 -17.89 3.68 -4.45
C LEU A 253 -17.05 4.09 -3.23
N ILE A 254 -16.40 5.25 -3.31
CA ILE A 254 -15.88 5.95 -2.14
C ILE A 254 -16.65 7.24 -1.99
N GLU A 255 -17.33 7.42 -0.86
CA GLU A 255 -18.22 8.56 -0.66
C GLU A 255 -18.09 9.20 0.71
N ASN A 256 -18.01 10.53 0.77
CA ASN A 256 -18.01 11.26 2.05
C ASN A 256 -16.91 10.77 3.01
N CYS A 257 -15.69 10.62 2.49
CA CYS A 257 -14.52 10.22 3.26
C CYS A 257 -13.53 11.39 3.40
N SER A 258 -12.89 11.52 4.56
CA SER A 258 -11.83 12.50 4.78
C SER A 258 -10.51 11.82 5.14
N VAL A 259 -9.39 12.32 4.62
CA VAL A 259 -8.05 11.80 4.92
C VAL A 259 -7.13 12.91 5.36
N LYS A 260 -6.34 12.65 6.42
CA LYS A 260 -5.26 13.52 6.89
C LYS A 260 -3.98 12.72 7.19
N GLY A 261 -2.89 13.45 7.41
CA GLY A 261 -1.61 12.88 7.83
C GLY A 261 -0.56 12.91 6.72
N ASN A 262 0.31 11.90 6.66
CA ASN A 262 1.42 11.82 5.70
C ASN A 262 1.29 10.57 4.84
N ILE A 263 1.24 10.75 3.52
CA ILE A 263 1.12 9.67 2.56
C ILE A 263 2.35 9.69 1.66
N THR A 264 3.08 8.58 1.57
CA THR A 264 4.29 8.52 0.76
C THR A 264 4.41 7.25 -0.06
N ALA A 265 4.54 7.40 -1.37
CA ALA A 265 4.90 6.32 -2.28
C ALA A 265 6.38 6.40 -2.67
N ARG A 266 7.04 5.24 -2.78
CA ARG A 266 8.45 5.09 -3.16
C ARG A 266 8.61 3.94 -4.14
N SER A 267 9.18 4.23 -5.30
CA SER A 267 9.65 3.22 -6.25
C SER A 267 11.17 3.25 -6.31
N LYS A 268 11.78 2.10 -6.03
CA LYS A 268 13.23 1.87 -6.15
C LYS A 268 13.59 1.11 -7.44
N GLN A 269 12.63 0.95 -8.34
CA GLN A 269 12.77 0.20 -9.57
C GLN A 269 12.49 1.09 -10.78
N GLN A 270 13.42 1.12 -11.74
CA GLN A 270 13.26 1.87 -12.97
C GLN A 270 12.05 1.35 -13.76
N GLY A 271 11.26 2.26 -14.32
CA GLY A 271 10.04 1.96 -15.07
C GLY A 271 8.80 1.69 -14.19
N VAL A 272 8.95 1.54 -12.88
CA VAL A 272 7.84 1.38 -11.92
C VAL A 272 7.47 2.74 -11.35
N LYS A 273 6.21 3.14 -11.53
CA LYS A 273 5.69 4.44 -11.10
C LYS A 273 5.35 4.41 -9.61
N ALA A 274 5.87 5.37 -8.84
CA ALA A 274 5.38 5.65 -7.50
C ALA A 274 4.13 6.54 -7.57
N CYS A 275 3.00 6.09 -7.01
CA CYS A 275 1.74 6.83 -7.05
C CYS A 275 1.20 7.07 -5.65
N ALA A 276 0.96 8.33 -5.28
CA ALA A 276 0.40 8.70 -3.99
C ALA A 276 -0.82 9.60 -4.15
N GLY A 277 -1.88 9.35 -3.39
CA GLY A 277 -3.01 10.27 -3.32
C GLY A 277 -3.72 10.25 -1.98
N GLY A 278 -4.53 11.26 -1.70
CA GLY A 278 -5.26 11.36 -0.43
C GLY A 278 -6.17 10.17 -0.18
N ILE A 279 -6.98 9.80 -1.17
CA ILE A 279 -7.87 8.65 -1.11
C ILE A 279 -7.17 7.39 -1.62
N ALA A 280 -6.53 7.50 -2.80
CA ALA A 280 -5.90 6.36 -3.45
C ALA A 280 -4.60 6.70 -4.18
N GLY A 281 -3.66 5.75 -4.21
CA GLY A 281 -2.46 5.85 -5.04
C GLY A 281 -2.83 5.75 -6.52
N ILE A 282 -3.55 4.70 -6.89
CA ILE A 282 -4.07 4.48 -8.25
C ILE A 282 -5.55 4.13 -8.22
N SER A 283 -6.30 4.60 -9.22
CA SER A 283 -7.76 4.42 -9.27
C SER A 283 -8.28 4.18 -10.69
N PRO A 284 -8.20 2.96 -11.23
CA PRO A 284 -8.96 2.55 -12.40
C PRO A 284 -10.48 2.56 -12.18
N ASN A 285 -11.25 3.16 -13.11
CA ASN A 285 -12.72 3.01 -13.23
C ASN A 285 -13.51 3.05 -11.90
N THR A 286 -13.24 4.05 -11.05
CA THR A 286 -13.83 4.18 -9.71
C THR A 286 -14.60 5.49 -9.58
N ASN A 287 -15.61 5.51 -8.70
CA ASN A 287 -16.35 6.70 -8.33
C ASN A 287 -15.93 7.20 -6.95
N ILE A 288 -15.31 8.37 -6.91
CA ILE A 288 -14.92 9.07 -5.68
C ILE A 288 -15.78 10.32 -5.58
N ASN A 289 -16.63 10.39 -4.56
CA ASN A 289 -17.59 11.47 -4.40
C ASN A 289 -17.50 12.09 -3.00
N MET A 290 -17.66 13.41 -2.90
CA MET A 290 -17.72 14.13 -1.62
C MET A 290 -16.53 13.84 -0.69
N CYS A 291 -15.35 13.57 -1.24
CA CYS A 291 -14.17 13.21 -0.46
C CYS A 291 -13.25 14.41 -0.23
N SER A 292 -12.51 14.41 0.87
CA SER A 292 -11.53 15.45 1.17
C SER A 292 -10.19 14.90 1.63
N SER A 293 -9.12 15.64 1.32
CA SER A 293 -7.77 15.32 1.78
C SER A 293 -7.08 16.58 2.28
N THR A 294 -6.50 16.51 3.47
CA THR A 294 -5.58 17.51 4.01
C THR A 294 -4.20 16.91 4.26
N ALA A 295 -3.90 15.76 3.66
CA ALA A 295 -2.67 15.03 3.85
C ALA A 295 -1.48 15.72 3.14
N ASN A 296 -0.29 15.56 3.69
CA ASN A 296 0.95 15.80 2.96
C ASN A 296 1.27 14.55 2.13
N ILE A 297 1.39 14.72 0.82
CA ILE A 297 1.46 13.62 -0.14
C ILE A 297 2.80 13.72 -0.87
N ALA A 298 3.54 12.62 -0.94
CA ALA A 298 4.82 12.58 -1.63
C ALA A 298 4.99 11.29 -2.44
N SER A 299 5.54 11.42 -3.65
CA SER A 299 5.97 10.29 -4.47
C SER A 299 7.43 10.46 -4.84
N TYR A 300 8.22 9.40 -4.63
CA TYR A 300 9.63 9.33 -4.98
C TYR A 300 9.88 8.16 -5.92
N GLY A 301 10.29 8.45 -7.15
CA GLY A 301 10.62 7.45 -8.15
C GLY A 301 12.08 7.52 -8.60
N ILE A 302 12.50 6.56 -9.41
CA ILE A 302 13.74 6.70 -10.18
C ILE A 302 13.49 7.61 -11.37
N ASP A 303 12.48 7.27 -12.17
CA ASP A 303 12.10 7.90 -13.44
C ASP A 303 10.57 8.17 -13.52
N ARG A 304 9.78 7.71 -12.54
CA ARG A 304 8.31 7.84 -12.54
C ARG A 304 7.74 8.09 -11.14
N ALA A 305 7.13 9.25 -10.91
CA ALA A 305 6.55 9.64 -9.63
C ALA A 305 5.34 10.57 -9.83
N VAL A 306 4.17 10.18 -9.33
CA VAL A 306 2.94 10.96 -9.48
C VAL A 306 2.22 11.10 -8.15
N SER A 307 1.71 12.30 -7.90
CA SER A 307 1.04 12.63 -6.65
C SER A 307 -0.18 13.49 -6.93
N GLY A 308 -1.31 13.16 -6.32
CA GLY A 308 -2.52 13.95 -6.44
C GLY A 308 -3.25 14.13 -5.11
N GLY A 309 -3.91 15.26 -4.93
CA GLY A 309 -4.60 15.56 -3.67
C GLY A 309 -5.63 14.49 -3.27
N ILE A 310 -6.33 13.92 -4.24
CA ILE A 310 -7.31 12.84 -4.07
C ILE A 310 -6.77 11.52 -4.62
N VAL A 311 -6.25 11.52 -5.85
CA VAL A 311 -5.73 10.31 -6.51
C VAL A 311 -4.36 10.58 -7.13
N GLY A 312 -3.39 9.69 -6.94
CA GLY A 312 -2.09 9.78 -7.61
C GLY A 312 -2.20 9.59 -9.12
N GLU A 313 -2.76 8.47 -9.54
CA GLU A 313 -3.06 8.16 -10.95
C GLU A 313 -4.51 7.74 -11.14
N PHE A 314 -5.21 8.46 -12.01
CA PHE A 314 -6.58 8.18 -12.37
C PHE A 314 -6.63 7.69 -13.81
N GLN A 315 -7.01 6.43 -13.99
CA GLN A 315 -6.89 5.74 -15.27
C GLN A 315 -8.18 5.06 -15.73
N GLU A 316 -8.36 4.95 -17.03
CA GLU A 316 -9.34 4.02 -17.62
C GLU A 316 -8.69 2.62 -17.79
N ASN A 317 -9.45 1.57 -17.50
CA ASN A 317 -9.22 0.26 -18.08
C ASN A 317 -10.04 0.11 -19.37
N PRO A 318 -9.41 0.03 -20.56
CA PRO A 318 -10.12 -0.05 -21.83
C PRO A 318 -10.96 -1.32 -22.01
N ALA A 319 -10.75 -2.35 -21.17
CA ALA A 319 -11.60 -3.55 -21.17
C ALA A 319 -12.97 -3.31 -20.51
N ILE A 320 -13.11 -2.21 -19.76
CA ILE A 320 -14.23 -1.92 -18.87
C ILE A 320 -14.67 -0.49 -19.23
N HIS A 321 -15.51 -0.36 -20.28
CA HIS A 321 -16.04 0.92 -20.80
C HIS A 321 -17.04 1.60 -19.83
N PHE A 322 -16.61 1.80 -18.60
CA PHE A 322 -17.39 2.44 -17.55
C PHE A 322 -16.77 3.78 -17.17
N TYR A 323 -17.64 4.76 -16.97
CA TYR A 323 -17.28 6.11 -16.57
C TYR A 323 -16.70 6.12 -15.16
N ALA A 324 -15.48 6.63 -15.02
CA ALA A 324 -14.84 6.89 -13.74
C ALA A 324 -15.04 8.36 -13.38
N SER A 325 -15.25 8.67 -12.09
CA SER A 325 -15.42 10.07 -11.69
C SER A 325 -14.78 10.42 -10.35
N ILE A 326 -14.23 11.64 -10.28
CA ILE A 326 -13.85 12.33 -9.05
C ILE A 326 -14.74 13.57 -8.95
N ASN A 327 -15.72 13.52 -8.04
CA ASN A 327 -16.78 14.52 -7.95
C ASN A 327 -16.85 15.15 -6.56
N ASN A 328 -17.09 16.47 -6.51
CA ASN A 328 -17.33 17.18 -5.25
C ASN A 328 -16.20 16.99 -4.22
N CYS A 329 -14.96 16.83 -4.71
CA CYS A 329 -13.82 16.54 -3.86
C CYS A 329 -13.00 17.79 -3.57
N SER A 330 -12.30 17.80 -2.43
CA SER A 330 -11.40 18.89 -2.09
C SER A 330 -10.06 18.42 -1.55
N ALA A 331 -9.00 19.10 -1.93
CA ALA A 331 -7.66 18.78 -1.45
C ALA A 331 -6.94 20.03 -0.93
N SER A 332 -6.15 19.83 0.11
CA SER A 332 -5.22 20.80 0.69
C SER A 332 -4.01 20.07 1.26
N GLY A 333 -2.98 20.82 1.66
CA GLY A 333 -1.70 20.25 2.09
C GLY A 333 -0.63 20.36 1.01
N GLN A 334 0.52 19.75 1.28
CA GLN A 334 1.66 19.79 0.36
C GLN A 334 1.71 18.52 -0.49
N ILE A 335 1.98 18.66 -1.79
CA ILE A 335 2.02 17.56 -2.75
C ILE A 335 3.36 17.60 -3.49
N PHE A 336 4.11 16.50 -3.40
CA PHE A 336 5.45 16.35 -3.96
C PHE A 336 5.53 15.19 -4.95
N SER A 337 6.17 15.42 -6.09
CA SER A 337 6.55 14.36 -7.04
C SER A 337 8.00 14.57 -7.46
N LYS A 338 8.86 13.61 -7.10
CA LYS A 338 10.31 13.73 -7.30
C LYS A 338 10.91 12.47 -7.89
N CYS A 339 11.87 12.65 -8.80
CA CYS A 339 12.66 11.56 -9.37
C CYS A 339 14.16 11.79 -9.20
N SER A 340 14.93 10.70 -9.10
CA SER A 340 16.39 10.78 -8.98
C SER A 340 17.14 10.80 -10.32
N ASN A 341 16.51 10.37 -11.41
CA ASN A 341 17.09 10.34 -12.75
C ASN A 341 16.04 10.72 -13.79
N LEU A 342 16.01 11.99 -14.20
CA LEU A 342 15.00 12.53 -15.10
C LEU A 342 15.48 12.58 -16.54
N GLU A 343 14.75 11.91 -17.43
CA GLU A 343 14.87 11.98 -18.88
C GLU A 343 13.58 12.55 -19.51
N SER A 344 13.65 12.93 -20.79
CA SER A 344 12.54 13.60 -21.49
C SER A 344 11.22 12.81 -21.49
N GLY A 345 11.30 11.47 -21.45
CA GLY A 345 10.15 10.55 -21.50
C GLY A 345 9.54 10.16 -20.14
N ASP A 346 10.06 10.70 -19.05
CA ASP A 346 9.69 10.31 -17.69
C ASP A 346 8.38 10.94 -17.23
N ILE A 347 7.64 10.26 -16.34
CA ILE A 347 6.33 10.74 -15.86
C ILE A 347 6.48 11.25 -14.44
N VAL A 348 6.54 12.58 -14.28
CA VAL A 348 6.64 13.22 -12.97
C VAL A 348 5.64 14.35 -12.86
N ALA A 349 4.58 14.12 -12.07
CA ALA A 349 3.43 15.00 -12.06
C ALA A 349 2.87 15.20 -10.65
N SER A 350 2.64 16.45 -10.25
CA SER A 350 1.88 16.78 -9.05
C SER A 350 0.60 17.51 -9.43
N GLY A 351 -0.53 16.94 -9.04
CA GLY A 351 -1.85 17.48 -9.31
C GLY A 351 -2.56 17.87 -8.03
N GLY A 352 -3.24 19.01 -8.04
CA GLY A 352 -4.00 19.40 -6.85
C GLY A 352 -5.17 18.47 -6.53
N ILE A 353 -5.74 17.77 -7.51
CA ILE A 353 -6.76 16.71 -7.33
C ILE A 353 -6.23 15.36 -7.82
N CYS A 354 -5.68 15.33 -9.05
CA CYS A 354 -5.20 14.11 -9.69
C CYS A 354 -3.79 14.31 -10.25
N GLY A 355 -2.82 13.47 -9.87
CA GLY A 355 -1.44 13.59 -10.33
C GLY A 355 -1.31 13.34 -11.83
N TYR A 356 -1.73 12.16 -12.26
CA TYR A 356 -1.64 11.71 -13.65
C TYR A 356 -3.00 11.19 -14.12
N PHE A 357 -3.53 11.82 -15.17
CA PHE A 357 -4.88 11.59 -15.69
C PHE A 357 -4.80 10.93 -17.06
N TYR A 358 -5.18 9.65 -17.13
CA TYR A 358 -4.84 8.80 -18.28
C TYR A 358 -6.02 7.95 -18.77
N GLY A 359 -6.08 7.72 -20.08
CA GLY A 359 -7.14 6.92 -20.71
C GLY A 359 -8.29 7.79 -21.17
N ASN A 360 -9.50 7.25 -21.25
CA ASN A 360 -10.68 7.96 -21.75
C ASN A 360 -11.84 7.88 -20.76
N PHE A 361 -12.84 8.74 -20.97
CA PHE A 361 -14.11 8.69 -20.25
C PHE A 361 -13.98 8.84 -18.73
N ASN A 362 -12.94 9.54 -18.29
CA ASN A 362 -12.76 9.91 -16.90
C ASN A 362 -13.20 11.36 -16.68
N TYR A 363 -13.86 11.63 -15.55
CA TYR A 363 -14.43 12.93 -15.21
C TYR A 363 -13.87 13.44 -13.88
N ILE A 364 -13.46 14.70 -13.85
CA ILE A 364 -13.16 15.43 -12.62
C ILE A 364 -14.09 16.63 -12.58
N GLU A 365 -15.09 16.61 -11.69
CA GLU A 365 -16.13 17.63 -11.67
C GLU A 365 -16.32 18.23 -10.26
N ASN A 366 -16.58 19.53 -10.21
CA ASN A 366 -16.93 20.24 -8.97
C ASN A 366 -15.87 20.08 -7.85
N CYS A 367 -14.59 20.02 -8.23
CA CYS A 367 -13.49 19.82 -7.29
C CYS A 367 -12.78 21.12 -6.94
N ILE A 368 -12.22 21.20 -5.72
CA ILE A 368 -11.49 22.37 -5.23
C ILE A 368 -10.09 21.97 -4.78
N SER A 369 -9.06 22.58 -5.35
CA SER A 369 -7.70 22.42 -4.86
C SER A 369 -7.19 23.68 -4.16
N ASN A 370 -6.69 23.51 -2.94
CA ASN A 370 -6.02 24.52 -2.12
C ASN A 370 -4.64 23.99 -1.68
N THR A 371 -3.85 23.50 -2.64
CA THR A 371 -2.62 22.73 -2.37
C THR A 371 -1.35 23.54 -2.61
N GLN A 372 -0.23 23.10 -2.02
CA GLN A 372 1.10 23.54 -2.41
C GLN A 372 1.75 22.44 -3.24
N LEU A 373 2.10 22.74 -4.50
CA LEU A 373 2.53 21.75 -5.48
C LEU A 373 4.03 21.88 -5.77
N TYR A 374 4.72 20.74 -5.75
CA TYR A 374 6.14 20.58 -5.95
C TYR A 374 6.40 19.42 -6.91
N SER A 375 6.90 19.68 -8.11
CA SER A 375 7.18 18.62 -9.09
C SER A 375 8.43 18.92 -9.88
N ASP A 376 9.24 17.88 -10.12
CA ASP A 376 10.43 18.03 -10.95
C ASP A 376 10.13 18.21 -12.45
N LYS A 377 8.90 17.90 -12.91
CA LYS A 377 8.51 18.03 -14.32
C LYS A 377 7.21 18.81 -14.50
N SER A 378 6.06 18.26 -14.10
CA SER A 378 4.75 18.89 -14.30
C SER A 378 4.00 19.13 -12.99
N ALA A 379 3.47 20.33 -12.79
CA ALA A 379 2.61 20.67 -11.67
C ALA A 379 1.38 21.43 -12.16
N GLY A 380 0.19 20.93 -11.84
CA GLY A 380 -1.06 21.55 -12.23
C GLY A 380 -2.09 21.54 -11.10
N GLY A 381 -2.80 22.64 -10.93
CA GLY A 381 -3.66 22.85 -9.78
C GLY A 381 -4.88 21.94 -9.67
N ILE A 382 -5.32 21.32 -10.77
CA ILE A 382 -6.33 20.24 -10.72
C ILE A 382 -5.69 18.92 -11.15
N VAL A 383 -5.14 18.88 -12.36
CA VAL A 383 -4.43 17.73 -12.91
C VAL A 383 -2.96 18.08 -13.14
N GLY A 384 -2.05 17.21 -12.70
CA GLY A 384 -0.60 17.40 -12.90
C GLY A 384 -0.17 17.18 -14.35
N GLU A 385 -0.56 16.05 -14.94
CA GLU A 385 -0.33 15.70 -16.35
C GLU A 385 -1.52 14.89 -16.86
N ALA A 386 -1.99 15.21 -18.08
CA ALA A 386 -3.12 14.53 -18.72
C ALA A 386 -2.70 13.97 -20.09
N ILE A 387 -3.04 12.71 -20.35
CA ILE A 387 -2.82 12.06 -21.65
C ILE A 387 -4.10 11.35 -22.09
N ASP A 388 -4.64 11.79 -23.23
CA ASP A 388 -5.85 11.25 -23.84
C ASP A 388 -5.50 10.28 -24.98
N ASN A 389 -6.20 9.14 -25.03
CA ASN A 389 -6.03 8.10 -26.07
C ASN A 389 -7.28 8.03 -26.97
N GLU A 390 -7.60 9.14 -27.63
CA GLU A 390 -8.63 9.29 -28.69
C GLU A 390 -10.07 9.62 -28.25
N ALA A 391 -10.46 9.44 -26.98
CA ALA A 391 -11.75 9.89 -26.43
C ALA A 391 -11.58 10.86 -25.23
N PHE A 392 -12.54 11.77 -25.06
CA PHE A 392 -12.36 12.93 -24.19
C PHE A 392 -12.49 12.58 -22.70
N ASN A 393 -11.41 12.79 -21.96
CA ASN A 393 -11.48 13.08 -20.53
C ASN A 393 -12.11 14.47 -20.30
N ARG A 394 -12.76 14.68 -19.16
CA ARG A 394 -13.42 15.95 -18.84
C ARG A 394 -13.02 16.47 -17.48
N ILE A 395 -12.71 17.76 -17.42
CA ILE A 395 -12.54 18.52 -16.19
C ILE A 395 -13.53 19.68 -16.23
N GLU A 396 -14.46 19.74 -15.28
CA GLU A 396 -15.54 20.72 -15.27
C GLU A 396 -15.77 21.31 -13.87
N ASN A 397 -16.14 22.59 -13.79
CA ASN A 397 -16.51 23.27 -12.55
C ASN A 397 -15.47 23.13 -11.42
N CYS A 398 -14.19 23.02 -11.76
CA CYS A 398 -13.11 22.89 -10.80
C CYS A 398 -12.53 24.26 -10.45
N ILE A 399 -12.17 24.44 -9.18
CA ILE A 399 -11.56 25.66 -8.65
C ILE A 399 -10.13 25.33 -8.21
N ASP A 400 -9.18 26.08 -8.76
CA ASP A 400 -7.77 25.99 -8.39
C ASP A 400 -7.33 27.23 -7.62
N ASN A 401 -6.99 27.05 -6.35
CA ASN A 401 -6.34 28.04 -5.49
C ASN A 401 -4.92 27.58 -5.10
N SER A 402 -4.34 26.64 -5.85
CA SER A 402 -3.06 26.03 -5.51
C SER A 402 -1.90 26.96 -5.78
N VAL A 403 -0.80 26.75 -5.06
CA VAL A 403 0.47 27.44 -5.28
C VAL A 403 1.48 26.45 -5.83
N VAL A 404 1.91 26.66 -7.07
CA VAL A 404 3.01 25.89 -7.66
C VAL A 404 4.34 26.48 -7.21
N VAL A 405 5.13 25.69 -6.49
CA VAL A 405 6.43 26.09 -5.93
C VAL A 405 7.54 25.48 -6.77
N LYS A 406 8.36 26.33 -7.40
CA LYS A 406 9.60 25.91 -8.06
C LYS A 406 10.71 25.79 -7.02
N TYR A 407 11.47 24.71 -7.05
CA TYR A 407 12.65 24.50 -6.23
C TYR A 407 13.83 24.05 -7.07
#